data_AF-A0AAQ2UGG5-F1
#
_entry.id   AF-A0AAQ2UGG5-F1
#
_cell.length_a   1.000
_cell.length_b   1.000
_cell.length_c   1.000
_cell.angle_alpha   90.00
_cell.angle_beta   90.00
_cell.angle_gamma   90.00
#
_symmetry.space_group_name_H-M   'P 1'
#
loop_
_entity.id
_entity.type
_entity.pdbx_description
1 polymer ?
#
loop_
_entity_poly.entity_id
_entity_poly.type
_entity_poly.pdbx_seq_one_letter_code
_entity_poly.pdbx_strand_id
1 'polypeptide(L)'
;MAGYLFVHFTGEQKDGEQIYFSVSRDGLHWTDLNDGKPVLYSHIGECGVRDPFPVKNPLNGRYYLIATDLRIEKGEGWQAAQERGSRDIIIWESEDLVHWEKERAHTVGIREAGCVWAPEAVFDEEEQAFLVFFASKVKCDGEETAKHRIYAAYTKDFVTFSDTFLYMERERDVIDTTILRSNGKYYRISKDETDSRLILEESDSLRGDFKRISCPVFEKLKGMEGPEGYLLPEGRSWCVIADQFAEGKGYLPMITEDLSSGDFTILEKEKYDLGRTKKRHGGVLELSDAEYERLIKAEMEG
;
A
#
# COMPACT_ATOMS: atom_id res chain seq x y z
N MET A 1 -11.44 12.89 -14.93
CA MET A 1 -11.11 11.60 -14.30
C MET A 1 -11.19 10.53 -15.37
N ALA A 2 -10.25 9.60 -15.40
CA ALA A 2 -10.11 8.71 -16.55
C ALA A 2 -9.71 7.27 -16.23
N GLY A 3 -9.25 6.95 -15.03
CA GLY A 3 -9.06 5.57 -14.64
C GLY A 3 -8.09 5.45 -13.49
N TYR A 4 -7.63 4.22 -13.26
CA TYR A 4 -6.78 3.84 -12.15
C TYR A 4 -5.73 2.84 -12.64
N LEU A 5 -4.55 2.92 -12.04
CA LEU A 5 -3.52 1.88 -12.06
C LEU A 5 -3.51 1.22 -10.69
N PHE A 6 -3.76 -0.08 -10.63
CA PHE A 6 -3.49 -0.89 -9.45
C PHE A 6 -2.16 -1.58 -9.64
N VAL A 7 -1.23 -1.29 -8.74
CA VAL A 7 0.03 -2.03 -8.61
C VAL A 7 -0.08 -3.01 -7.45
N HIS A 8 0.24 -4.28 -7.70
CA HIS A 8 0.07 -5.36 -6.72
C HIS A 8 1.09 -6.48 -6.93
N PHE A 9 1.15 -7.41 -5.98
CA PHE A 9 1.78 -8.73 -6.17
C PHE A 9 0.70 -9.83 -6.18
N THR A 10 1.09 -11.10 -6.35
CA THR A 10 0.13 -12.21 -6.50
C THR A 10 0.26 -13.35 -5.50
N GLY A 11 1.31 -13.36 -4.67
CA GLY A 11 1.46 -14.32 -3.57
C GLY A 11 2.76 -15.13 -3.62
N GLU A 12 2.88 -16.08 -2.70
CA GLU A 12 4.07 -16.89 -2.43
C GLU A 12 4.27 -18.02 -3.45
N GLN A 13 4.37 -17.65 -4.73
CA GLN A 13 4.72 -18.56 -5.82
C GLN A 13 5.85 -17.99 -6.66
N LYS A 14 6.42 -18.83 -7.54
CA LYS A 14 7.38 -18.37 -8.53
C LYS A 14 6.84 -17.15 -9.28
N ASP A 15 7.63 -16.08 -9.31
CA ASP A 15 7.32 -14.77 -9.88
C ASP A 15 6.14 -14.03 -9.23
N GLY A 16 5.50 -14.61 -8.21
CA GLY A 16 4.32 -14.02 -7.55
C GLY A 16 4.66 -12.89 -6.57
N GLU A 17 5.92 -12.82 -6.13
CA GLU A 17 6.49 -11.75 -5.31
C GLU A 17 7.28 -10.79 -6.23
N GLN A 18 6.60 -10.29 -7.26
CA GLN A 18 7.08 -9.28 -8.21
C GLN A 18 5.95 -8.28 -8.48
N ILE A 19 6.22 -7.23 -9.26
CA ILE A 19 5.27 -6.15 -9.50
C ILE A 19 4.36 -6.48 -10.68
N TYR A 20 3.04 -6.44 -10.46
CA TYR A 20 2.00 -6.60 -11.47
C TYR A 20 1.17 -5.34 -11.56
N PHE A 21 0.74 -5.00 -12.77
CA PHE A 21 -0.13 -3.85 -13.02
C PHE A 21 -1.50 -4.32 -13.52
N SER A 22 -2.52 -3.57 -13.13
CA SER A 22 -3.88 -3.67 -13.68
C SER A 22 -4.47 -2.28 -13.84
N VAL A 23 -5.37 -2.12 -14.80
CA VAL A 23 -6.02 -0.83 -15.04
C VAL A 23 -7.53 -0.94 -14.98
N SER A 24 -8.18 0.13 -14.55
CA SER A 24 -9.64 0.22 -14.50
C SER A 24 -10.11 1.62 -14.88
N ARG A 25 -11.24 1.72 -15.58
CA ARG A 25 -11.90 3.02 -15.84
C ARG A 25 -12.80 3.45 -14.68
N ASP A 26 -13.35 2.49 -13.93
CA ASP A 26 -14.35 2.73 -12.90
C ASP A 26 -13.88 2.42 -11.47
N GLY A 27 -12.67 1.86 -11.33
CA GLY A 27 -12.09 1.47 -10.04
C GLY A 27 -12.69 0.18 -9.46
N LEU A 28 -13.57 -0.50 -10.19
CA LEU A 28 -14.28 -1.71 -9.74
C LEU A 28 -14.10 -2.90 -10.69
N HIS A 29 -13.90 -2.65 -11.99
CA HIS A 29 -13.65 -3.67 -13.01
C HIS A 29 -12.23 -3.48 -13.57
N TRP A 30 -11.36 -4.42 -13.25
CA TRP A 30 -9.92 -4.35 -13.49
C TRP A 30 -9.50 -5.28 -14.63
N THR A 31 -8.64 -4.77 -15.50
CA THR A 31 -7.97 -5.55 -16.56
C THR A 31 -6.49 -5.68 -16.20
N ASP A 32 -5.99 -6.91 -16.10
CA ASP A 32 -4.56 -7.15 -15.89
C ASP A 32 -3.76 -6.72 -17.12
N LEU A 33 -2.62 -6.07 -16.89
CA LEU A 33 -1.65 -5.76 -17.95
C LEU A 33 -0.59 -6.87 -18.08
N ASN A 34 0.21 -6.78 -19.13
CA ASN A 34 1.30 -7.66 -19.53
C ASN A 34 0.88 -9.14 -19.57
N ASP A 35 -0.31 -9.42 -20.11
CA ASP A 35 -0.93 -10.75 -20.08
C ASP A 35 -0.91 -11.40 -18.68
N GLY A 36 -1.11 -10.59 -17.63
CA GLY A 36 -1.12 -11.05 -16.23
C GLY A 36 0.23 -11.61 -15.75
N LYS A 37 1.35 -11.18 -16.34
CA LYS A 37 2.73 -11.48 -15.92
C LYS A 37 3.33 -10.27 -15.19
N PRO A 38 4.42 -10.45 -14.41
CA PRO A 38 5.07 -9.32 -13.78
C PRO A 38 5.54 -8.28 -14.79
N VAL A 39 5.33 -7.00 -14.46
CA VAL A 39 5.79 -5.83 -15.23
C VAL A 39 7.20 -5.43 -14.78
N LEU A 40 7.47 -5.44 -13.48
CA LEU A 40 8.80 -5.13 -12.92
C LEU A 40 9.29 -6.28 -12.06
N TYR A 41 10.61 -6.54 -12.16
CA TYR A 41 11.32 -7.50 -11.34
C TYR A 41 12.32 -6.76 -10.45
N SER A 42 12.44 -7.21 -9.20
CA SER A 42 13.59 -6.86 -8.36
C SER A 42 14.70 -7.90 -8.51
N HIS A 43 15.89 -7.47 -8.91
CA HIS A 43 17.08 -8.30 -9.01
C HIS A 43 18.11 -8.00 -7.91
N ILE A 44 17.71 -7.21 -6.91
CA ILE A 44 18.53 -6.80 -5.77
C ILE A 44 17.85 -7.18 -4.45
N GLY A 45 18.55 -7.01 -3.34
CA GLY A 45 18.01 -7.32 -2.01
C GLY A 45 17.59 -8.79 -1.91
N GLU A 46 16.36 -9.01 -1.46
CA GLU A 46 15.73 -10.33 -1.32
C GLU A 46 15.31 -10.95 -2.67
N CYS A 47 15.40 -10.19 -3.76
CA CYS A 47 14.98 -10.58 -5.11
C CYS A 47 13.50 -10.99 -5.20
N GLY A 48 12.68 -10.43 -4.30
CA GLY A 48 11.22 -10.51 -4.30
C GLY A 48 10.70 -9.21 -3.71
N VAL A 49 9.55 -8.76 -4.20
CA VAL A 49 8.89 -7.54 -3.74
C VAL A 49 7.42 -7.75 -3.49
N ARG A 50 6.93 -7.10 -2.44
CA ARG A 50 5.55 -7.20 -1.95
C ARG A 50 5.02 -5.81 -1.60
N ASP A 51 3.70 -5.74 -1.43
CA ASP A 51 3.00 -4.56 -0.93
C ASP A 51 3.38 -3.26 -1.69
N PRO A 52 3.34 -3.25 -3.03
CA PRO A 52 3.85 -2.12 -3.79
C PRO A 52 2.89 -0.93 -3.79
N PHE A 53 3.41 0.28 -3.62
CA PHE A 53 2.63 1.50 -3.54
C PHE A 53 3.09 2.54 -4.59
N PRO A 54 2.26 2.87 -5.59
CA PRO A 54 2.56 3.87 -6.60
C PRO A 54 2.30 5.29 -6.10
N VAL A 55 3.20 6.21 -6.42
CA VAL A 55 3.14 7.61 -5.97
C VAL A 55 3.41 8.53 -7.14
N LYS A 56 2.59 9.57 -7.31
CA LYS A 56 2.88 10.67 -8.24
C LYS A 56 3.34 11.90 -7.46
N ASN A 57 4.47 12.47 -7.84
CA ASN A 57 4.95 13.72 -7.27
C ASN A 57 4.19 14.92 -7.87
N PRO A 58 3.40 15.64 -7.05
CA PRO A 58 2.56 16.73 -7.55
C PRO A 58 3.38 17.94 -7.99
N LEU A 59 4.65 18.06 -7.56
CA LEU A 59 5.51 19.21 -7.86
C LEU A 59 6.21 19.09 -9.22
N ASN A 60 6.50 17.87 -9.67
CA ASN A 60 7.27 17.64 -10.90
C ASN A 60 6.66 16.59 -11.86
N GLY A 61 5.59 15.90 -11.46
CA GLY A 61 4.89 14.91 -12.28
C GLY A 61 5.56 13.55 -12.39
N ARG A 62 6.72 13.33 -11.74
CA ARG A 62 7.40 12.01 -11.72
C ARG A 62 6.61 11.00 -10.92
N TYR A 63 6.69 9.74 -11.32
CA TYR A 63 6.11 8.62 -10.60
C TYR A 63 7.20 7.84 -9.90
N TYR A 64 6.90 7.40 -8.70
CA TYR A 64 7.71 6.48 -7.92
C TYR A 64 6.87 5.25 -7.60
N LEU A 65 7.53 4.11 -7.52
CA LEU A 65 6.94 2.89 -7.01
C LEU A 65 7.81 2.41 -5.87
N ILE A 66 7.26 2.31 -4.67
CA ILE A 66 7.95 1.77 -3.50
C ILE A 66 7.38 0.40 -3.16
N ALA A 67 8.19 -0.51 -2.64
CA ALA A 67 7.75 -1.86 -2.27
C ALA A 67 8.58 -2.44 -1.13
N THR A 68 7.99 -3.38 -0.41
CA THR A 68 8.67 -4.23 0.56
C THR A 68 9.73 -5.07 -0.15
N ASP A 69 10.99 -5.05 0.31
CA ASP A 69 12.03 -5.99 -0.11
C ASP A 69 11.88 -7.33 0.64
N LEU A 70 11.14 -8.27 0.05
CA LEU A 70 10.82 -9.55 0.70
C LEU A 70 10.49 -10.65 -0.30
N ARG A 71 11.12 -11.81 -0.10
CA ARG A 71 10.79 -13.07 -0.79
C ARG A 71 10.50 -14.17 0.22
N ILE A 72 9.24 -14.53 0.42
CA ILE A 72 8.83 -15.67 1.26
C ILE A 72 9.00 -16.98 0.49
N GLU A 73 8.84 -16.97 -0.83
CA GLU A 73 8.91 -18.16 -1.68
C GLU A 73 10.25 -18.92 -1.57
N LYS A 74 11.35 -18.23 -1.20
CA LYS A 74 12.66 -18.87 -0.98
C LYS A 74 12.72 -19.79 0.25
N GLY A 75 11.68 -19.81 1.08
CA GLY A 75 11.49 -20.82 2.13
C GLY A 75 12.16 -20.53 3.49
N GLU A 76 12.59 -19.30 3.75
CA GLU A 76 13.18 -18.91 5.06
C GLU A 76 12.13 -18.70 6.17
N GLY A 77 10.86 -18.52 5.78
CA GLY A 77 9.71 -18.46 6.68
C GLY A 77 9.47 -17.10 7.34
N TRP A 78 8.23 -16.91 7.82
CA TRP A 78 7.74 -15.65 8.36
C TRP A 78 8.48 -15.16 9.61
N GLN A 79 8.98 -16.07 10.45
CA GLN A 79 9.76 -15.66 11.61
C GLN A 79 11.07 -14.99 11.20
N ALA A 80 11.79 -15.55 10.23
CA ALA A 80 13.01 -14.94 9.70
C ALA A 80 12.71 -13.59 9.06
N ALA A 81 11.64 -13.51 8.27
CA ALA A 81 11.22 -12.27 7.60
C ALA A 81 10.87 -11.14 8.59
N GLN A 82 10.33 -11.46 9.76
CA GLN A 82 9.97 -10.47 10.79
C GLN A 82 11.14 -10.03 11.68
N GLU A 83 12.11 -10.92 11.93
CA GLU A 83 13.16 -10.70 12.92
C GLU A 83 14.51 -10.35 12.31
N ARG A 84 14.73 -10.74 11.05
CA ARG A 84 16.00 -10.63 10.32
C ARG A 84 15.76 -10.34 8.83
N GLY A 85 14.61 -9.78 8.48
CA GLY A 85 14.28 -9.39 7.12
C GLY A 85 15.02 -8.15 6.66
N SER A 86 14.75 -7.74 5.43
CA SER A 86 15.31 -6.51 4.87
C SER A 86 14.88 -5.29 5.67
N ARG A 87 15.77 -4.31 5.77
CA ARG A 87 15.49 -2.97 6.30
C ARG A 87 15.38 -1.93 5.19
N ASP A 88 15.38 -2.41 3.95
CA ASP A 88 15.33 -1.59 2.76
C ASP A 88 13.92 -1.60 2.19
N ILE A 89 13.56 -0.50 1.52
CA ILE A 89 12.50 -0.48 0.53
C ILE A 89 13.12 -0.55 -0.87
N ILE A 90 12.44 -1.21 -1.80
CA ILE A 90 12.79 -1.15 -3.22
C ILE A 90 12.01 -0.01 -3.86
N ILE A 91 12.70 0.76 -4.71
CA ILE A 91 12.17 1.94 -5.35
C ILE A 91 12.42 1.86 -6.86
N TRP A 92 11.40 2.17 -7.64
CA TRP A 92 11.51 2.49 -9.07
C TRP A 92 11.03 3.92 -9.31
N GLU A 93 11.49 4.48 -10.43
CA GLU A 93 11.10 5.81 -10.89
C GLU A 93 10.68 5.75 -12.36
N SER A 94 9.69 6.55 -12.73
CA SER A 94 9.24 6.69 -14.11
C SER A 94 8.76 8.11 -14.39
N GLU A 95 8.90 8.56 -15.62
CA GLU A 95 8.29 9.80 -16.12
C GLU A 95 6.91 9.56 -16.76
N ASP A 96 6.57 8.29 -17.06
CA ASP A 96 5.42 7.99 -17.90
C ASP A 96 4.61 6.73 -17.55
N LEU A 97 4.95 6.02 -16.47
CA LEU A 97 4.38 4.76 -15.99
C LEU A 97 4.62 3.53 -16.88
N VAL A 98 5.25 3.69 -18.04
CA VAL A 98 5.57 2.61 -18.98
C VAL A 98 7.05 2.25 -18.92
N HIS A 99 7.90 3.27 -18.99
CA HIS A 99 9.35 3.13 -18.94
C HIS A 99 9.81 3.42 -17.51
N TRP A 100 10.34 2.38 -16.86
CA TRP A 100 10.83 2.47 -15.50
C TRP A 100 12.36 2.44 -15.50
N GLU A 101 12.96 3.29 -14.68
CA GLU A 101 14.38 3.23 -14.39
C GLU A 101 14.72 1.95 -13.61
N LYS A 102 16.02 1.65 -13.49
CA LYS A 102 16.50 0.48 -12.75
C LYS A 102 16.12 0.57 -11.27
N GLU A 103 15.77 -0.57 -10.68
CA GLU A 103 15.47 -0.66 -9.26
C GLU A 103 16.65 -0.22 -8.38
N ARG A 104 16.31 0.41 -7.26
CA ARG A 104 17.25 0.82 -6.22
C ARG A 104 16.70 0.47 -4.85
N ALA A 105 17.60 0.13 -3.93
CA ALA A 105 17.26 -0.11 -2.53
C ALA A 105 17.62 1.13 -1.69
N HIS A 106 16.82 1.42 -0.68
CA HIS A 106 17.15 2.43 0.33
C HIS A 106 16.83 1.91 1.74
N THR A 107 17.83 1.94 2.64
CA THR A 107 17.65 1.58 4.04
C THR A 107 16.92 2.68 4.79
N VAL A 108 15.59 2.56 4.93
CA VAL A 108 14.78 3.43 5.80
C VAL A 108 14.58 2.84 7.20
N GLY A 109 14.78 1.53 7.36
CA GLY A 109 14.62 0.87 8.66
C GLY A 109 15.67 1.33 9.67
N ILE A 110 15.24 1.55 10.92
CA ILE A 110 16.15 1.81 12.03
C ILE A 110 17.05 0.60 12.30
N ARG A 111 18.14 0.80 13.05
CA ARG A 111 19.13 -0.26 13.28
C ARG A 111 18.50 -1.52 13.93
N GLU A 112 17.54 -1.31 14.82
CA GLU A 112 16.83 -2.32 15.60
C GLU A 112 15.66 -2.97 14.86
N ALA A 113 15.33 -2.51 13.64
CA ALA A 113 14.23 -3.05 12.85
C ALA A 113 14.52 -4.48 12.41
N GLY A 114 13.60 -5.39 12.72
CA GLY A 114 13.61 -6.76 12.20
C GLY A 114 13.10 -6.86 10.76
N CYS A 115 12.37 -5.85 10.28
CA CYS A 115 11.83 -5.76 8.93
C CYS A 115 11.41 -4.32 8.57
N VAL A 116 11.20 -4.04 7.28
CA VAL A 116 10.50 -2.85 6.75
C VAL A 116 9.47 -3.32 5.73
N TRP A 117 8.19 -3.22 6.08
CA TRP A 117 7.08 -3.82 5.33
C TRP A 117 5.97 -2.82 5.01
N ALA A 118 5.25 -3.10 3.92
CA ALA A 118 4.10 -2.34 3.41
C ALA A 118 4.35 -0.83 3.41
N PRO A 119 5.37 -0.34 2.67
CA PRO A 119 5.64 1.08 2.60
C PRO A 119 4.57 1.78 1.76
N GLU A 120 3.99 2.85 2.31
CA GLU A 120 3.15 3.79 1.59
C GLU A 120 3.68 5.22 1.73
N ALA A 121 3.17 6.14 0.92
CA ALA A 121 3.57 7.54 0.99
C ALA A 121 2.40 8.49 0.76
N VAL A 122 2.32 9.55 1.59
CA VAL A 122 1.40 10.67 1.37
C VAL A 122 2.21 11.95 1.21
N PHE A 123 1.82 12.78 0.23
CA PHE A 123 2.43 14.09 0.05
C PHE A 123 1.92 15.06 1.12
N ASP A 124 2.85 15.57 1.92
CA ASP A 124 2.61 16.58 2.95
C ASP A 124 2.79 17.97 2.33
N GLU A 125 1.68 18.69 2.17
CA GLU A 125 1.67 20.04 1.59
C GLU A 125 2.40 21.07 2.46
N GLU A 126 2.47 20.87 3.78
CA GLU A 126 3.15 21.82 4.66
C GLU A 126 4.68 21.65 4.56
N GLU A 127 5.14 20.40 4.53
CA GLU A 127 6.57 20.07 4.45
C GLU A 127 7.11 20.09 3.00
N GLN A 128 6.23 20.11 2.01
CA GLN A 128 6.56 19.98 0.58
C GLN A 128 7.43 18.73 0.33
N ALA A 129 7.02 17.62 0.95
CA ALA A 129 7.73 16.35 0.97
C ALA A 129 6.73 15.20 1.13
N PHE A 130 7.13 13.99 0.76
CA PHE A 130 6.39 12.78 1.08
C PHE A 130 6.71 12.32 2.48
N LEU A 131 5.68 12.05 3.28
CA LEU A 131 5.77 11.22 4.45
C LEU A 131 5.68 9.75 3.99
N VAL A 132 6.80 9.03 4.00
CA VAL A 132 6.86 7.59 3.71
C VAL A 132 6.76 6.85 5.03
N PHE A 133 5.82 5.92 5.15
CA PHE A 133 5.56 5.19 6.38
C PHE A 133 5.44 3.69 6.11
N PHE A 134 5.84 2.89 7.09
CA PHE A 134 6.01 1.44 6.95
C PHE A 134 5.95 0.74 8.30
N ALA A 135 5.60 -0.55 8.29
CA ALA A 135 5.61 -1.39 9.47
C ALA A 135 7.02 -1.96 9.73
N SER A 136 7.46 -1.92 10.98
CA SER A 136 8.70 -2.58 11.42
C SER A 136 8.51 -3.25 12.77
N LYS A 137 8.98 -4.49 12.89
CA LYS A 137 9.04 -5.20 14.17
C LYS A 137 10.25 -4.74 14.97
N VAL A 138 10.02 -4.11 16.11
CA VAL A 138 11.08 -3.54 16.96
C VAL A 138 10.81 -3.93 18.41
N LYS A 139 11.88 -4.24 19.15
CA LYS A 139 11.84 -4.39 20.60
C LYS A 139 12.37 -3.12 21.24
N CYS A 140 11.51 -2.35 21.89
CA CYS A 140 11.92 -1.15 22.60
C CYS A 140 12.42 -1.48 24.01
N ASP A 141 13.18 -0.56 24.61
CA ASP A 141 13.68 -0.71 25.98
C ASP A 141 12.51 -0.87 26.96
N GLY A 142 12.62 -1.86 27.85
CA GLY A 142 11.59 -2.18 28.84
C GLY A 142 10.48 -3.12 28.36
N GLU A 143 10.45 -3.50 27.08
CA GLU A 143 9.50 -4.49 26.57
C GLU A 143 10.03 -5.93 26.69
N GLU A 144 9.13 -6.88 26.92
CA GLU A 144 9.49 -8.31 26.94
C GLU A 144 9.68 -8.86 25.51
N THR A 145 8.81 -8.46 24.58
CA THR A 145 8.74 -8.96 23.20
C THR A 145 8.71 -7.82 22.19
N ALA A 146 9.33 -8.04 21.02
CA ALA A 146 9.18 -7.13 19.88
C ALA A 146 7.75 -7.14 19.33
N LYS A 147 7.29 -6.00 18.81
CA LYS A 147 6.01 -5.85 18.10
C LYS A 147 6.16 -4.95 16.89
N HIS A 148 5.26 -5.09 15.92
CA HIS A 148 5.18 -4.17 14.79
C HIS A 148 4.62 -2.82 15.21
N ARG A 149 5.28 -1.77 14.72
CA ARG A 149 4.87 -0.37 14.81
C ARG A 149 5.00 0.26 13.44
N ILE A 150 4.31 1.38 13.26
CA ILE A 150 4.48 2.19 12.05
C ILE A 150 5.55 3.24 12.32
N TYR A 151 6.59 3.20 11.51
CA TYR A 151 7.64 4.21 11.44
C TYR A 151 7.45 5.06 10.19
N ALA A 152 8.06 6.24 10.15
CA ALA A 152 8.03 7.09 8.98
C ALA A 152 9.32 7.89 8.81
N ALA A 153 9.57 8.32 7.57
CA ALA A 153 10.63 9.24 7.19
C ALA A 153 10.13 10.16 6.07
N TYR A 154 10.67 11.37 6.00
CA TYR A 154 10.35 12.32 4.92
C TYR A 154 11.32 12.21 3.76
N THR A 155 10.82 12.36 2.53
CA THR A 155 11.64 12.48 1.32
C THR A 155 11.00 13.41 0.30
N LYS A 156 11.79 14.08 -0.53
CA LYS A 156 11.26 14.93 -1.62
C LYS A 156 11.36 14.27 -2.99
N ASP A 157 12.26 13.32 -3.11
CA ASP A 157 12.73 12.73 -4.37
C ASP A 157 12.88 11.21 -4.30
N PHE A 158 12.54 10.61 -3.16
CA PHE A 158 12.79 9.21 -2.84
C PHE A 158 14.26 8.81 -2.88
N VAL A 159 15.22 9.73 -3.02
CA VAL A 159 16.66 9.44 -3.03
C VAL A 159 17.25 9.74 -1.66
N THR A 160 16.89 10.89 -1.10
CA THR A 160 17.34 11.34 0.22
C THR A 160 16.18 11.29 1.20
N PHE A 161 16.39 10.63 2.33
CA PHE A 161 15.40 10.52 3.41
C PHE A 161 15.89 11.25 4.65
N SER A 162 14.95 11.77 5.44
CA SER A 162 15.22 12.20 6.81
C SER A 162 15.53 10.99 7.71
N ASP A 163 15.93 11.26 8.95
CA ASP A 163 15.93 10.23 9.98
C ASP A 163 14.52 9.65 10.17
N THR A 164 14.47 8.34 10.36
CA THR A 164 13.24 7.59 10.62
C THR A 164 12.77 7.82 12.06
N PHE A 165 11.49 8.10 12.24
CA PHE A 165 10.86 8.31 13.54
C PHE A 165 9.66 7.38 13.74
N LEU A 166 9.31 7.12 15.00
CA LEU A 166 8.10 6.38 15.34
C LEU A 166 6.88 7.23 15.01
N TYR A 167 6.02 6.75 14.11
CA TYR A 167 4.83 7.46 13.66
C TYR A 167 3.58 7.02 14.41
N MET A 168 3.42 5.71 14.63
CA MET A 168 2.31 5.16 15.40
C MET A 168 2.72 3.85 16.07
N GLU A 169 2.28 3.66 17.32
CA GLU A 169 2.24 2.35 17.95
C GLU A 169 0.89 2.08 18.64
N ARG A 170 0.68 0.81 18.96
CA ARG A 170 -0.46 0.26 19.70
C ARG A 170 0.05 -0.67 20.79
N GLU A 171 -0.84 -1.14 21.65
CA GLU A 171 -0.48 -2.13 22.68
C GLU A 171 0.08 -3.41 22.04
N ARG A 172 -0.54 -3.87 20.95
CA ARG A 172 -0.15 -5.03 20.13
C ARG A 172 0.37 -4.59 18.77
N ASP A 173 0.74 -5.56 17.92
CA ASP A 173 1.20 -5.32 16.57
C ASP A 173 0.18 -4.51 15.74
N VAL A 174 0.69 -3.52 15.02
CA VAL A 174 -0.06 -2.76 14.01
C VAL A 174 0.74 -2.75 12.71
N ILE A 175 0.08 -3.09 11.60
CA ILE A 175 0.68 -3.19 10.26
C ILE A 175 -0.28 -2.61 9.22
N ASP A 176 0.16 -2.60 7.96
CA ASP A 176 -0.64 -2.30 6.77
C ASP A 176 -1.50 -1.06 6.94
N THR A 177 -0.83 0.08 6.93
CA THR A 177 -1.47 1.39 7.11
C THR A 177 -1.64 2.05 5.75
N THR A 178 -2.81 2.65 5.53
CA THR A 178 -3.07 3.60 4.45
C THR A 178 -3.65 4.89 5.00
N ILE A 179 -3.40 6.02 4.32
CA ILE A 179 -3.86 7.35 4.73
C ILE A 179 -4.58 8.04 3.57
N LEU A 180 -5.85 8.39 3.80
CA LEU A 180 -6.73 9.07 2.86
C LEU A 180 -6.95 10.51 3.31
N ARG A 181 -7.10 11.44 2.37
CA ARG A 181 -7.46 12.84 2.68
C ARG A 181 -8.85 13.15 2.13
N SER A 182 -9.74 13.64 2.98
CA SER A 182 -11.10 14.04 2.59
C SER A 182 -11.56 15.22 3.43
N ASN A 183 -12.20 16.21 2.80
CA ASN A 183 -12.78 17.39 3.46
C ASN A 183 -11.82 18.10 4.44
N GLY A 184 -10.53 18.17 4.11
CA GLY A 184 -9.50 18.82 4.92
C GLY A 184 -8.99 18.00 6.11
N LYS A 185 -9.48 16.77 6.30
CA LYS A 185 -9.01 15.83 7.32
C LYS A 185 -8.23 14.67 6.72
N TYR A 186 -7.46 14.00 7.58
CA TYR A 186 -6.76 12.76 7.29
C TYR A 186 -7.48 11.60 7.96
N TYR A 187 -7.69 10.54 7.19
CA TYR A 187 -8.27 9.28 7.64
C TYR A 187 -7.21 8.21 7.52
N ARG A 188 -6.92 7.51 8.61
CA ARG A 188 -5.96 6.41 8.62
C ARG A 188 -6.71 5.09 8.78
N ILE A 189 -6.38 4.12 7.93
CA ILE A 189 -6.85 2.75 8.05
C ILE A 189 -5.65 1.85 8.30
N SER A 190 -5.69 1.03 9.34
CA SER A 190 -4.60 0.11 9.68
C SER A 190 -5.12 -1.26 10.07
N LYS A 191 -4.30 -2.30 9.97
CA LYS A 191 -4.59 -3.60 10.56
C LYS A 191 -4.10 -3.64 12.01
N ASP A 192 -5.03 -3.85 12.94
CA ASP A 192 -4.76 -4.09 14.36
C ASP A 192 -4.78 -5.60 14.63
N GLU A 193 -3.64 -6.15 15.03
CA GLU A 193 -3.47 -7.59 15.26
C GLU A 193 -3.93 -8.05 16.65
N THR A 194 -4.45 -7.15 17.50
CA THR A 194 -5.12 -7.56 18.75
C THR A 194 -6.27 -8.52 18.44
N ASP A 195 -7.01 -8.21 17.38
CA ASP A 195 -8.16 -8.97 16.91
C ASP A 195 -8.07 -9.33 15.42
N SER A 196 -6.99 -8.94 14.74
CA SER A 196 -6.76 -9.10 13.30
C SER A 196 -7.89 -8.47 12.48
N ARG A 197 -8.12 -7.17 12.71
CA ARG A 197 -9.18 -6.39 12.07
C ARG A 197 -8.67 -5.03 11.62
N LEU A 198 -9.38 -4.43 10.67
CA LEU A 198 -9.10 -3.05 10.28
C LEU A 198 -9.62 -2.05 11.32
N ILE A 199 -8.94 -0.93 11.39
CA ILE A 199 -9.28 0.20 12.24
C ILE A 199 -9.37 1.46 11.40
N LEU A 200 -10.34 2.33 11.68
CA LEU A 200 -10.50 3.62 11.02
C LEU A 200 -10.32 4.74 12.03
N GLU A 201 -9.52 5.73 11.69
CA GLU A 201 -9.24 6.86 12.55
C GLU A 201 -9.19 8.16 11.76
N GLU A 202 -9.46 9.29 12.40
CA GLU A 202 -9.34 10.62 11.78
C GLU A 202 -8.43 11.57 12.56
N SER A 203 -7.80 12.50 11.87
CA SER A 203 -7.08 13.64 12.45
C SER A 203 -7.18 14.87 11.55
N ASP A 204 -6.98 16.05 12.14
CA ASP A 204 -6.91 17.31 11.40
C ASP A 204 -5.51 17.53 10.78
N SER A 205 -4.50 16.73 11.13
CA SER A 205 -3.16 16.80 10.55
C SER A 205 -2.50 15.43 10.39
N LEU A 206 -1.58 15.29 9.42
CA LEU A 206 -0.88 14.03 9.14
C LEU A 206 -0.13 13.47 10.34
N ARG A 207 0.35 14.34 11.23
CA ARG A 207 1.11 13.98 12.44
C ARG A 207 0.37 14.32 13.73
N GLY A 208 -0.92 14.56 13.64
CA GLY A 208 -1.77 14.89 14.77
C GLY A 208 -2.21 13.67 15.55
N ASP A 209 -3.01 13.94 16.59
CA ASP A 209 -3.68 12.88 17.34
C ASP A 209 -4.81 12.31 16.50
N PHE A 210 -4.68 11.04 16.12
CA PHE A 210 -5.73 10.31 15.42
C PHE A 210 -6.74 9.76 16.42
N LYS A 211 -8.03 9.99 16.14
CA LYS A 211 -9.16 9.52 16.95
C LYS A 211 -9.89 8.40 16.26
N ARG A 212 -10.22 7.35 17.01
CA ARG A 212 -10.94 6.19 16.51
C ARG A 212 -12.35 6.56 16.04
N ILE A 213 -12.69 6.11 14.83
CA ILE A 213 -14.06 6.09 14.30
C ILE A 213 -14.60 4.67 14.45
N SER A 214 -15.84 4.57 14.92
CA SER A 214 -16.57 3.29 14.97
C SER A 214 -16.87 2.85 13.55
N CYS A 215 -16.56 1.61 13.19
CA CYS A 215 -16.78 1.10 11.83
C CYS A 215 -17.37 -0.31 11.90
N PRO A 216 -18.70 -0.46 11.88
CA PRO A 216 -19.36 -1.75 12.06
C PRO A 216 -18.99 -2.81 11.00
N VAL A 217 -18.58 -2.40 9.80
CA VAL A 217 -18.09 -3.32 8.77
C VAL A 217 -16.71 -3.87 9.15
N PHE A 218 -15.75 -3.01 9.46
CA PHE A 218 -14.40 -3.44 9.85
C PHE A 218 -14.41 -4.29 11.12
N GLU A 219 -15.29 -3.98 12.07
CA GLU A 219 -15.46 -4.76 13.30
C GLU A 219 -15.97 -6.19 13.07
N LYS A 220 -16.72 -6.43 11.97
CA LYS A 220 -17.25 -7.75 11.62
C LYS A 220 -16.29 -8.59 10.77
N LEU A 221 -15.37 -7.94 10.05
CA LEU A 221 -14.44 -8.59 9.14
C LEU A 221 -13.12 -8.91 9.84
N LYS A 222 -12.88 -10.19 10.13
CA LYS A 222 -11.64 -10.68 10.74
C LYS A 222 -10.68 -11.22 9.68
N GLY A 223 -9.37 -11.07 9.91
CA GLY A 223 -8.34 -11.60 9.01
C GLY A 223 -8.20 -10.79 7.71
N MET A 224 -8.52 -9.50 7.79
CA MET A 224 -8.34 -8.53 6.70
C MET A 224 -6.96 -7.86 6.84
N GLU A 225 -6.32 -7.56 5.73
CA GLU A 225 -5.05 -6.83 5.69
C GLU A 225 -4.90 -6.02 4.41
N GLY A 226 -3.80 -5.28 4.28
CA GLY A 226 -3.52 -4.43 3.13
C GLY A 226 -4.67 -3.53 2.68
N PRO A 227 -5.24 -2.69 3.57
CA PRO A 227 -6.29 -1.77 3.19
C PRO A 227 -5.75 -0.74 2.21
N GLU A 228 -6.51 -0.43 1.16
CA GLU A 228 -6.21 0.65 0.23
C GLU A 228 -7.49 1.41 -0.09
N GLY A 229 -7.40 2.74 -0.24
CA GLY A 229 -8.57 3.59 -0.46
C GLY A 229 -8.38 4.59 -1.59
N TYR A 230 -9.40 4.73 -2.43
CA TYR A 230 -9.39 5.69 -3.54
C TYR A 230 -10.80 6.23 -3.80
N LEU A 231 -10.88 7.44 -4.34
CA LEU A 231 -12.15 8.06 -4.70
C LEU A 231 -12.62 7.50 -6.05
N LEU A 232 -13.88 7.11 -6.16
CA LEU A 232 -14.48 6.63 -7.41
C LEU A 232 -14.69 7.79 -8.40
N PRO A 233 -14.83 7.52 -9.72
CA PRO A 233 -14.78 8.54 -10.77
C PRO A 233 -15.82 9.66 -10.66
N GLU A 234 -16.92 9.42 -9.97
CA GLU A 234 -17.94 10.43 -9.67
C GLU A 234 -17.46 11.50 -8.68
N GLY A 235 -16.32 11.30 -8.01
CA GLY A 235 -15.74 12.24 -7.08
C GLY A 235 -16.49 12.37 -5.75
N ARG A 236 -17.31 11.36 -5.41
CA ARG A 236 -18.18 11.37 -4.22
C ARG A 236 -17.98 10.16 -3.32
N SER A 237 -17.97 8.97 -3.90
CA SER A 237 -17.87 7.72 -3.13
C SER A 237 -16.41 7.29 -3.02
N TRP A 238 -15.99 6.90 -1.82
CA TRP A 238 -14.75 6.20 -1.57
C TRP A 238 -14.94 4.70 -1.77
N CYS A 239 -13.99 4.06 -2.44
CA CYS A 239 -13.80 2.62 -2.42
C CYS A 239 -12.62 2.30 -1.51
N VAL A 240 -12.87 1.51 -0.47
CA VAL A 240 -11.81 0.91 0.34
C VAL A 240 -11.79 -0.59 0.05
N ILE A 241 -10.65 -1.09 -0.41
CA ILE A 241 -10.42 -2.52 -0.61
C ILE A 241 -9.54 -3.05 0.52
N ALA A 242 -9.76 -4.28 0.96
CA ALA A 242 -8.83 -4.98 1.85
C ALA A 242 -8.74 -6.47 1.50
N ASP A 243 -7.54 -7.04 1.61
CA ASP A 243 -7.27 -8.44 1.29
C ASP A 243 -7.80 -9.34 2.40
N GLN A 244 -8.65 -10.30 2.04
CA GLN A 244 -9.11 -11.37 2.92
C GLN A 244 -8.00 -12.43 3.08
N PHE A 245 -6.85 -12.02 3.62
CA PHE A 245 -5.63 -12.83 3.72
C PHE A 245 -5.87 -14.17 4.42
N ALA A 246 -6.57 -14.16 5.56
CA ALA A 246 -6.77 -15.35 6.37
C ALA A 246 -7.57 -16.44 5.64
N GLU A 247 -8.49 -16.03 4.75
CA GLU A 247 -9.32 -16.93 3.96
C GLU A 247 -8.77 -17.14 2.53
N GLY A 248 -7.73 -16.39 2.15
CA GLY A 248 -7.15 -16.43 0.82
C GLY A 248 -8.12 -16.04 -0.31
N LYS A 249 -9.13 -15.21 -0.03
CA LYS A 249 -10.17 -14.83 -1.00
C LYS A 249 -9.82 -13.62 -1.88
N GLY A 250 -8.72 -12.93 -1.58
CA GLY A 250 -8.34 -11.68 -2.25
C GLY A 250 -9.16 -10.50 -1.75
N TYR A 251 -9.06 -9.39 -2.47
CA TYR A 251 -9.66 -8.12 -2.08
C TYR A 251 -11.19 -8.12 -2.00
N LEU A 252 -11.70 -7.43 -0.97
CA LEU A 252 -13.12 -7.13 -0.76
C LEU A 252 -13.34 -5.61 -0.84
N PRO A 253 -14.07 -5.10 -1.85
CA PRO A 253 -14.42 -3.68 -1.93
C PRO A 253 -15.54 -3.28 -0.96
N MET A 254 -15.38 -2.13 -0.32
CA MET A 254 -16.30 -1.53 0.62
C MET A 254 -16.49 -0.05 0.26
N ILE A 255 -17.73 0.41 0.13
CA ILE A 255 -18.05 1.76 -0.36
C ILE A 255 -18.59 2.63 0.77
N THR A 256 -18.17 3.89 0.82
CA THR A 256 -18.79 4.94 1.63
C THR A 256 -18.78 6.27 0.90
N GLU A 257 -19.73 7.15 1.17
CA GLU A 257 -19.68 8.55 0.69
C GLU A 257 -19.06 9.50 1.73
N ASP A 258 -18.83 9.02 2.96
CA ASP A 258 -18.31 9.81 4.07
C ASP A 258 -17.45 8.95 5.01
N LEU A 259 -16.12 9.09 4.90
CA LEU A 259 -15.16 8.40 5.77
C LEU A 259 -15.38 8.73 7.26
N SER A 260 -15.91 9.90 7.60
CA SER A 260 -16.13 10.29 9.01
C SER A 260 -17.29 9.54 9.68
N SER A 261 -18.22 9.01 8.88
CA SER A 261 -19.35 8.24 9.40
C SER A 261 -18.93 6.87 9.93
N GLY A 262 -17.88 6.27 9.35
CA GLY A 262 -17.53 4.86 9.56
C GLY A 262 -18.54 3.86 8.96
N ASP A 263 -19.54 4.35 8.22
CA ASP A 263 -20.57 3.54 7.58
C ASP A 263 -20.11 3.13 6.18
N PHE A 264 -19.78 1.85 6.04
CA PHE A 264 -19.40 1.23 4.77
C PHE A 264 -20.45 0.22 4.32
N THR A 265 -20.54 0.02 3.00
CA THR A 265 -21.31 -1.06 2.39
C THR A 265 -20.35 -2.00 1.68
N ILE A 266 -20.35 -3.28 2.06
CA ILE A 266 -19.62 -4.32 1.32
C ILE A 266 -20.27 -4.47 -0.05
N LEU A 267 -19.48 -4.39 -1.11
CA LEU A 267 -19.97 -4.49 -2.46
C LEU A 267 -20.29 -5.95 -2.82
N GLU A 268 -21.44 -6.19 -3.47
CA GLU A 268 -21.83 -7.52 -3.95
C GLU A 268 -20.87 -8.02 -5.03
N LYS A 269 -20.67 -9.35 -5.12
CA LYS A 269 -19.64 -9.94 -5.98
C LYS A 269 -19.85 -9.64 -7.46
N GLU A 270 -21.08 -9.46 -7.89
CA GLU A 270 -21.48 -9.19 -9.27
C GLU A 270 -21.22 -7.73 -9.70
N LYS A 271 -20.82 -6.87 -8.76
CA LYS A 271 -20.62 -5.42 -9.01
C LYS A 271 -19.15 -5.04 -9.23
N TYR A 272 -18.23 -6.00 -9.10
CA TYR A 272 -16.81 -5.75 -9.29
C TYR A 272 -16.10 -6.98 -9.87
N ASP A 273 -15.03 -6.72 -10.61
CA ASP A 273 -14.13 -7.74 -11.15
C ASP A 273 -12.69 -7.31 -10.89
N LEU A 274 -11.93 -8.13 -10.17
CA LEU A 274 -10.54 -7.83 -9.83
C LEU A 274 -9.56 -8.37 -10.88
N GLY A 275 -10.03 -8.82 -12.04
CA GLY A 275 -9.19 -9.38 -13.10
C GLY A 275 -8.83 -10.86 -12.87
N ARG A 276 -7.90 -11.37 -13.68
CA ARG A 276 -7.51 -12.79 -13.69
C ARG A 276 -6.49 -13.10 -12.60
N THR A 277 -5.55 -12.18 -12.36
CA THR A 277 -4.53 -12.32 -11.34
C THR A 277 -5.13 -12.17 -9.94
N LYS A 278 -4.68 -12.99 -8.99
CA LYS A 278 -5.09 -12.84 -7.59
C LYS A 278 -4.33 -11.67 -6.97
N LYS A 279 -4.92 -10.48 -7.04
CA LYS A 279 -4.39 -9.26 -6.41
C LYS A 279 -4.26 -9.47 -4.90
N ARG A 280 -3.05 -9.27 -4.39
CA ARG A 280 -2.70 -9.18 -2.96
C ARG A 280 -2.28 -7.73 -2.65
N HIS A 281 -1.96 -7.45 -1.38
CA HIS A 281 -1.61 -6.11 -0.90
C HIS A 281 -0.80 -5.28 -1.92
N GLY A 282 -1.32 -4.10 -2.28
CA GLY A 282 -0.68 -3.09 -3.11
C GLY A 282 -1.51 -1.80 -3.13
N GLY A 283 -1.11 -0.83 -3.95
CA GLY A 283 -1.72 0.50 -4.00
C GLY A 283 -2.35 0.88 -5.34
N VAL A 284 -3.24 1.87 -5.31
CA VAL A 284 -3.99 2.36 -6.45
C VAL A 284 -3.67 3.83 -6.75
N LEU A 285 -3.22 4.10 -7.98
CA LEU A 285 -2.95 5.45 -8.46
C LEU A 285 -4.05 5.91 -9.43
N GLU A 286 -4.63 7.09 -9.17
CA GLU A 286 -5.52 7.76 -10.12
C GLU A 286 -4.79 8.20 -11.38
N LEU A 287 -5.44 8.00 -12.53
CA LEU A 287 -4.94 8.33 -13.86
C LEU A 287 -5.81 9.36 -14.57
N SER A 288 -5.15 10.23 -15.33
CA SER A 288 -5.70 11.00 -16.45
C SER A 288 -5.88 10.12 -17.70
N ASP A 289 -6.68 10.59 -18.66
CA ASP A 289 -6.97 9.84 -19.89
C ASP A 289 -5.68 9.55 -20.64
N ALA A 290 -4.77 10.52 -20.69
CA ALA A 290 -3.50 10.37 -21.39
C ALA A 290 -2.60 9.32 -20.73
N GLU A 291 -2.58 9.22 -19.40
CA GLU A 291 -1.81 8.18 -18.69
C GLU A 291 -2.43 6.80 -18.90
N TYR A 292 -3.77 6.68 -18.78
CA TYR A 292 -4.48 5.42 -19.02
C TYR A 292 -4.26 4.89 -20.45
N GLU A 293 -4.48 5.74 -21.45
CA GLU A 293 -4.32 5.36 -22.87
C GLU A 293 -2.86 5.01 -23.20
N ARG A 294 -1.89 5.64 -22.54
CA ARG A 294 -0.47 5.29 -22.71
C ARG A 294 -0.19 3.87 -22.24
N LEU A 295 -0.72 3.47 -21.08
CA LEU A 295 -0.59 2.10 -20.56
C LEU A 295 -1.26 1.08 -21.48
N ILE A 296 -2.48 1.36 -21.96
CA ILE A 296 -3.20 0.49 -22.90
C ILE A 296 -2.45 0.35 -24.22
N LYS A 297 -1.91 1.45 -24.75
CA LYS A 297 -1.14 1.41 -25.99
C LYS A 297 0.12 0.54 -25.82
N ALA A 298 0.84 0.69 -24.72
CA ALA A 298 2.01 -0.14 -24.42
C ALA A 298 1.65 -1.64 -24.33
N GLU A 299 0.50 -1.98 -23.74
CA GLU A 299 0.00 -3.36 -23.69
C GLU A 299 -0.27 -3.94 -25.08
N MET A 300 -0.76 -3.14 -26.02
CA MET A 300 -1.05 -3.60 -27.39
C MET A 300 0.20 -3.74 -28.26
N GLU A 301 1.29 -3.05 -27.91
CA GLU A 301 2.53 -3.01 -28.69
C GLU A 301 3.59 -4.01 -28.20
N GLY A 302 3.44 -4.56 -26.98
CA GLY A 302 4.31 -5.58 -26.38
C GLY A 302 3.96 -7.01 -26.77
#